data_AF-A0A7K8PKV2-F1
#
_entry.id   AF-A0A7K8PKV2-F1
#
_cell.length_a   1.000
_cell.length_b   1.000
_cell.length_c   1.000
_cell.angle_alpha   90.00
_cell.angle_beta   90.00
_cell.angle_gamma   90.00
#
_symmetry.space_group_name_H-M   'P 1'
#
loop_
_entity.id
_entity.type
_entity.pdbx_description
1 polymer ?
#
loop_
_entity_poly.entity_id
_entity_poly.type
_entity_poly.pdbx_seq_one_letter_code
_entity_poly.pdbx_strand_id
1 'polypeptide(L)'
;IFSIVVFGSIVNECYVNKDSQNTELLCIFNENESACSYGIAIGIIAFFGCIFFFVVDLYFQQISSVKDRKRAVLLDLGFSGFLSFLWFVAFCFLANQWQRTTMSKGVLQGADAARAAITFSFFSIIVWVALAVKALQRYRLGTDMSLFATDQFATDPNAAYPGYPTGSGIETTETYQSPPFTETLDANPKGYQVPAY
;
A
#
# COMPACT_ATOMS: atom_id res chain seq x y z
N ILE A 1 -5.59 -9.32 -10.66
CA ILE A 1 -5.90 -9.78 -12.04
C ILE A 1 -4.63 -10.19 -12.77
N PHE A 2 -3.69 -9.28 -13.08
CA PHE A 2 -2.48 -9.63 -13.84
C PHE A 2 -1.66 -10.77 -13.22
N SER A 3 -1.53 -10.78 -11.88
CA SER A 3 -0.85 -11.89 -11.21
C SER A 3 -1.54 -13.24 -11.47
N ILE A 4 -2.87 -13.31 -11.41
CA ILE A 4 -3.67 -14.52 -11.71
C ILE A 4 -3.46 -14.96 -13.16
N VAL A 5 -3.47 -14.02 -14.10
CA VAL A 5 -3.22 -14.34 -15.51
C VAL A 5 -1.81 -14.93 -15.68
N VAL A 6 -0.79 -14.37 -15.03
CA VAL A 6 0.59 -14.84 -15.15
C VAL A 6 0.79 -16.21 -14.51
N PHE A 7 0.52 -16.39 -13.21
CA PHE A 7 0.75 -17.71 -12.60
C PHE A 7 -0.22 -18.76 -13.15
N GLY A 8 -1.45 -18.39 -13.46
CA GLY A 8 -2.46 -19.30 -13.99
C GLY A 8 -2.11 -19.82 -15.39
N SER A 9 -1.68 -18.94 -16.30
CA SER A 9 -1.22 -19.35 -17.64
C SER A 9 0.03 -20.24 -17.56
N ILE A 10 0.96 -19.94 -16.63
CA ILE A 10 2.17 -20.75 -16.47
C ILE A 10 1.84 -22.15 -15.93
N VAL A 11 1.04 -22.25 -14.85
CA VAL A 11 0.71 -23.55 -14.25
C VAL A 11 -0.09 -24.44 -15.19
N ASN A 12 -1.03 -23.87 -15.94
CA ASN A 12 -1.96 -24.66 -16.75
C ASN A 12 -1.39 -25.07 -18.11
N GLU A 13 -0.65 -24.19 -18.78
CA GLU A 13 -0.33 -24.37 -20.21
C GLU A 13 1.17 -24.25 -20.53
N CYS A 14 2.02 -23.81 -19.59
CA CYS A 14 3.46 -23.67 -19.83
C CYS A 14 4.29 -24.89 -19.43
N TYR A 15 3.67 -26.01 -19.05
CA TYR A 15 4.34 -27.29 -18.84
C TYR A 15 3.94 -28.29 -19.92
N VAL A 16 4.93 -28.79 -20.66
CA VAL A 16 4.74 -29.66 -21.82
C VAL A 16 5.60 -30.92 -21.68
N ASN A 17 5.09 -32.06 -22.16
CA ASN A 17 5.86 -33.31 -22.15
C ASN A 17 6.95 -33.28 -23.23
N LYS A 18 8.15 -33.77 -22.89
CA LYS A 18 9.29 -33.83 -23.83
C LYS A 18 9.01 -34.76 -25.02
N ASP A 19 8.41 -35.92 -24.76
CA ASP A 19 8.03 -36.89 -25.79
C ASP A 19 6.80 -37.70 -25.36
N SER A 20 6.12 -38.30 -26.32
CA SER A 20 4.98 -39.20 -26.14
C SER A 20 5.28 -40.44 -25.30
N GLN A 21 6.55 -40.84 -25.17
CA GLN A 21 6.99 -41.97 -24.32
C GLN A 21 7.51 -41.56 -22.94
N ASN A 22 7.93 -40.30 -22.73
CA ASN A 22 8.50 -39.84 -21.46
C ASN A 22 7.63 -38.70 -20.89
N THR A 23 6.93 -38.99 -19.80
CA THR A 23 6.05 -38.05 -19.07
C THR A 23 6.84 -37.09 -18.18
N GLU A 24 7.92 -36.51 -18.72
CA GLU A 24 8.66 -35.46 -18.03
C GLU A 24 8.10 -34.10 -18.45
N LEU A 25 7.50 -33.40 -17.49
CA LEU A 25 6.90 -32.08 -17.66
C LEU A 25 8.01 -31.02 -17.65
N LEU A 26 8.27 -30.44 -18.82
CA LEU A 26 9.26 -29.39 -18.99
C LEU A 26 8.60 -28.04 -19.17
N CYS A 27 9.23 -27.02 -18.59
CA CYS A 27 8.83 -25.64 -18.76
C CYS A 27 9.02 -25.20 -20.21
N ILE A 28 8.00 -24.54 -20.78
CA ILE A 28 8.03 -24.03 -22.16
C ILE A 28 9.11 -22.95 -22.40
N PHE A 29 9.55 -22.28 -21.34
CA PHE A 29 10.60 -21.28 -21.39
C PHE A 29 11.98 -21.95 -21.43
N ASN A 30 12.44 -22.31 -22.63
CA ASN A 30 13.76 -22.89 -22.90
C ASN A 30 14.09 -24.11 -22.03
N GLU A 31 13.10 -24.96 -21.74
CA GLU A 31 13.22 -26.14 -20.85
C GLU A 31 13.79 -25.79 -19.46
N ASN A 32 13.65 -24.53 -19.03
CA ASN A 32 14.22 -24.02 -17.80
C ASN A 32 13.14 -23.93 -16.71
N GLU A 33 13.13 -24.90 -15.79
CA GLU A 33 12.19 -24.95 -14.67
C GLU A 33 12.24 -23.68 -13.80
N SER A 34 13.41 -23.05 -13.67
CA SER A 34 13.55 -21.82 -12.89
C SER A 34 12.74 -20.66 -13.48
N ALA A 35 12.51 -20.63 -14.80
CA ALA A 35 11.71 -19.59 -15.45
C ALA A 35 10.23 -19.69 -15.11
N CYS A 36 9.65 -20.90 -15.26
CA CYS A 36 8.26 -21.13 -14.86
C CYS A 36 8.09 -20.94 -13.35
N SER A 37 8.97 -21.51 -12.54
CA SER A 37 8.93 -21.38 -11.07
C SER A 37 9.03 -19.92 -10.62
N TYR A 38 9.89 -19.12 -11.25
CA TYR A 38 10.00 -17.70 -10.95
C TYR A 38 8.69 -16.95 -11.26
N GLY A 39 8.13 -17.14 -12.46
CA GLY A 39 6.86 -16.50 -12.84
C GLY A 39 5.69 -16.89 -11.92
N ILE A 40 5.62 -18.16 -11.53
CA ILE A 40 4.62 -18.66 -10.57
C ILE A 40 4.80 -18.01 -9.19
N ALA A 41 6.02 -18.02 -8.66
CA ALA A 41 6.31 -17.47 -7.34
C ALA A 41 5.95 -15.98 -7.25
N ILE A 42 6.38 -15.17 -8.24
CA ILE A 42 6.05 -13.74 -8.29
C ILE A 42 4.54 -13.53 -8.42
N GLY A 43 3.87 -14.32 -9.26
CA GLY A 43 2.41 -14.24 -9.41
C GLY A 43 1.66 -14.55 -8.11
N ILE A 44 2.08 -15.57 -7.35
CA ILE A 44 1.47 -15.94 -6.06
C ILE A 44 1.74 -14.89 -4.99
N ILE A 45 2.98 -14.41 -4.85
CA ILE A 45 3.34 -13.35 -3.90
C ILE A 45 2.52 -12.09 -4.17
N ALA A 46 2.40 -11.69 -5.44
CA ALA A 46 1.59 -10.55 -5.83
C ALA A 46 0.09 -10.76 -5.55
N PHE A 47 -0.44 -11.98 -5.74
CA PHE A 47 -1.85 -12.28 -5.46
C PHE A 47 -2.19 -12.07 -3.98
N PHE A 48 -1.41 -12.69 -3.08
CA PHE A 48 -1.62 -12.55 -1.64
C PHE A 48 -1.31 -11.14 -1.15
N GLY A 49 -0.28 -10.49 -1.72
CA GLY A 49 -0.01 -9.08 -1.48
C GLY A 49 -1.22 -8.21 -1.79
N CYS A 50 -1.81 -8.35 -2.99
CA CYS A 50 -3.02 -7.61 -3.36
C CYS A 50 -4.20 -7.86 -2.41
N ILE A 51 -4.41 -9.10 -1.95
CA ILE A 51 -5.47 -9.40 -0.97
C ILE A 51 -5.20 -8.69 0.36
N PHE A 52 -3.97 -8.75 0.85
CA PHE A 52 -3.57 -8.08 2.09
C PHE A 52 -3.81 -6.56 2.01
N PHE A 53 -3.33 -5.90 0.95
CA PHE A 53 -3.52 -4.47 0.78
C PHE A 53 -4.97 -4.08 0.53
N PHE A 54 -5.73 -4.92 -0.17
CA PHE A 54 -7.17 -4.72 -0.31
C PHE A 54 -7.87 -4.69 1.05
N VAL A 55 -7.52 -5.61 1.96
CA VAL A 55 -8.05 -5.64 3.33
C VAL A 55 -7.60 -4.39 4.10
N VAL A 56 -6.32 -4.02 4.02
CA VAL A 56 -5.80 -2.80 4.66
C VAL A 56 -6.55 -1.56 4.18
N ASP A 57 -6.83 -1.45 2.88
CA ASP A 57 -7.58 -0.34 2.28
C ASP A 57 -9.03 -0.25 2.81
N LEU A 58 -9.72 -1.39 2.99
CA LEU A 58 -11.08 -1.42 3.57
C LEU A 58 -11.11 -0.89 5.01
N TYR A 59 -10.10 -1.23 5.81
CA TYR A 59 -10.00 -0.80 7.21
C TYR A 59 -9.30 0.55 7.38
N PHE A 60 -8.74 1.14 6.31
CA PHE A 60 -7.90 2.33 6.40
C PHE A 60 -8.60 3.54 7.03
N GLN A 61 -9.91 3.71 6.77
CA GLN A 61 -10.72 4.79 7.36
C GLN A 61 -10.94 4.62 8.87
N GLN A 62 -10.95 3.38 9.38
CA GLN A 62 -11.20 3.07 10.80
C GLN A 62 -9.97 3.31 11.68
N ILE A 63 -8.77 3.43 11.10
CA ILE A 63 -7.53 3.67 11.85
C ILE A 63 -7.56 5.11 12.39
N SER A 64 -7.66 5.32 13.70
CA SER A 64 -7.64 6.66 14.31
C SER A 64 -6.22 7.25 14.45
N SER A 65 -5.22 6.37 14.48
CA SER A 65 -3.81 6.73 14.68
C SER A 65 -3.13 7.17 13.38
N VAL A 66 -2.72 8.44 13.32
CA VAL A 66 -1.94 9.01 12.20
C VAL A 66 -0.63 8.24 11.99
N LYS A 67 -0.03 7.73 13.06
CA LYS A 67 1.22 6.94 13.02
C LYS A 67 1.02 5.63 12.27
N ASP A 68 -0.10 4.95 12.50
CA ASP A 68 -0.37 3.65 11.89
C ASP A 68 -0.81 3.81 10.43
N ARG A 69 -1.57 4.88 10.10
CA ARG A 69 -1.85 5.27 8.71
C ARG A 69 -0.56 5.51 7.93
N LYS A 70 0.40 6.28 8.48
CA LYS A 70 1.69 6.53 7.82
C LYS A 70 2.49 5.25 7.60
N ARG A 71 2.51 4.34 8.57
CA ARG A 71 3.17 3.03 8.44
C ARG A 71 2.53 2.17 7.35
N ALA A 72 1.20 2.11 7.31
CA ALA A 72 0.48 1.37 6.28
C ALA A 72 0.79 1.90 4.87
N VAL A 73 0.78 3.22 4.68
CA VAL A 73 1.14 3.84 3.39
C VAL A 73 2.60 3.60 3.02
N LEU A 74 3.53 3.65 3.99
CA LEU A 74 4.94 3.36 3.73
C LEU A 74 5.16 1.89 3.36
N LEU A 75 4.41 0.97 3.98
CA LEU A 75 4.43 -0.46 3.67
C LEU A 75 3.91 -0.70 2.25
N ASP A 76 2.79 -0.06 1.87
CA ASP A 76 2.26 -0.12 0.50
C ASP A 76 3.26 0.45 -0.53
N LEU A 77 3.87 1.59 -0.24
CA LEU A 77 4.90 2.19 -1.09
C LEU A 77 6.09 1.24 -1.30
N GLY A 78 6.63 0.70 -0.20
CA GLY A 78 7.78 -0.20 -0.24
C GLY A 78 7.47 -1.51 -0.96
N PHE A 79 6.31 -2.11 -0.67
CA PHE A 79 5.88 -3.34 -1.32
C PHE A 79 5.63 -3.12 -2.81
N SER A 80 4.94 -2.04 -3.18
CA SER A 80 4.68 -1.71 -4.58
C SER A 80 5.95 -1.47 -5.38
N GLY A 81 6.94 -0.78 -4.80
CA GLY A 81 8.26 -0.59 -5.42
C GLY A 81 9.02 -1.91 -5.59
N PHE A 82 9.04 -2.75 -4.56
CA PHE A 82 9.70 -4.05 -4.60
C PHE A 82 9.07 -4.99 -5.63
N LEU A 83 7.73 -5.08 -5.66
CA LEU A 83 7.02 -5.91 -6.62
C LEU A 83 7.22 -5.40 -8.06
N SER A 84 7.24 -4.09 -8.28
CA SER A 84 7.57 -3.53 -9.60
C SER A 84 8.92 -4.04 -10.11
N PHE A 85 9.95 -4.02 -9.27
CA PHE A 85 11.28 -4.56 -9.61
C PHE A 85 11.23 -6.06 -9.91
N LEU A 86 10.53 -6.85 -9.09
CA LEU A 86 10.40 -8.29 -9.32
C LEU A 86 9.65 -8.62 -10.62
N TRP A 87 8.63 -7.84 -10.96
CA TRP A 87 7.91 -7.95 -12.24
C TRP A 87 8.79 -7.55 -13.43
N PHE A 88 9.67 -6.57 -13.27
CA PHE A 88 10.66 -6.22 -14.28
C PHE A 88 11.63 -7.38 -14.53
N VAL A 89 12.17 -7.96 -13.46
CA VAL A 89 13.02 -9.17 -13.57
C VAL A 89 12.24 -10.34 -14.18
N ALA A 90 10.96 -10.52 -13.83
CA ALA A 90 10.08 -11.55 -14.43
C ALA A 90 9.98 -11.38 -15.93
N PHE A 91 9.62 -10.17 -16.37
CA PHE A 91 9.48 -9.86 -17.78
C PHE A 91 10.79 -10.12 -18.54
N CYS A 92 11.92 -9.58 -18.05
CA CYS A 92 13.21 -9.75 -18.70
C CYS A 92 13.63 -11.23 -18.75
N PHE A 93 13.45 -11.96 -17.65
CA PHE A 93 13.85 -13.36 -17.57
C PHE A 93 13.00 -14.25 -18.46
N LEU A 94 11.67 -14.14 -18.38
CA LEU A 94 10.75 -14.92 -19.22
C LEU A 94 10.93 -14.58 -20.70
N ALA A 95 11.08 -13.31 -21.06
CA ALA A 95 11.32 -12.90 -22.44
C ALA A 95 12.65 -13.45 -22.98
N ASN A 96 13.74 -13.39 -22.21
CA ASN A 96 15.02 -13.94 -22.62
C ASN A 96 14.98 -15.46 -22.80
N GLN A 97 14.29 -16.19 -21.91
CA GLN A 97 14.13 -17.63 -22.10
C GLN A 97 13.22 -17.94 -23.30
N TRP A 98 12.13 -17.20 -23.47
CA TRP A 98 11.23 -17.36 -24.60
C TRP A 98 11.92 -17.15 -25.96
N GLN A 99 12.82 -16.18 -26.06
CA GLN A 99 13.63 -15.95 -27.27
C GLN A 99 14.55 -17.13 -27.62
N ARG A 100 14.93 -17.94 -26.64
CA ARG A 100 15.80 -19.12 -26.81
C ARG A 100 15.00 -20.42 -26.92
N THR A 101 13.70 -20.38 -26.68
CA THR A 101 12.82 -21.54 -26.81
C THR A 101 12.77 -22.02 -28.26
N THR A 102 13.03 -23.31 -28.46
CA THR A 102 12.84 -23.98 -29.76
C THR A 102 11.37 -24.35 -29.95
N MET A 103 10.79 -24.02 -31.11
CA MET A 103 9.36 -24.25 -31.39
C MET A 103 9.10 -25.73 -31.73
N SER A 104 8.72 -26.52 -30.72
CA SER A 104 8.18 -27.87 -30.90
C SER A 104 6.65 -27.87 -30.94
N LYS A 105 6.01 -28.99 -31.33
CA LYS A 105 4.54 -29.11 -31.31
C LYS A 105 3.93 -28.83 -29.94
N GLY A 106 4.58 -29.29 -28.86
CA GLY A 106 4.14 -29.02 -27.48
C GLY A 106 4.25 -27.54 -27.12
N VAL A 107 5.35 -26.88 -27.51
CA VAL A 107 5.53 -25.43 -27.33
C VAL A 107 4.47 -24.64 -28.08
N LEU A 108 4.08 -25.07 -29.29
CA LEU A 108 3.06 -24.36 -30.07
C LEU A 108 1.70 -24.30 -29.36
N GLN A 109 1.36 -25.33 -28.58
CA GLN A 109 0.12 -25.40 -27.81
C GLN A 109 0.10 -24.42 -26.63
N GLY A 110 1.23 -24.24 -25.94
CA GLY A 110 1.35 -23.30 -24.81
C GLY A 110 1.89 -21.92 -25.19
N ALA A 111 2.10 -21.64 -26.48
CA ALA A 111 2.76 -20.42 -26.94
C ALA A 111 1.96 -19.15 -26.60
N ASP A 112 0.64 -19.22 -26.71
CA ASP A 112 -0.25 -18.08 -26.40
C ASP A 112 -0.25 -17.79 -24.89
N ALA A 113 -0.29 -18.83 -24.05
CA ALA A 113 -0.12 -18.71 -22.60
C ALA A 113 1.24 -18.11 -22.22
N ALA A 114 2.34 -18.58 -22.81
CA ALA A 114 3.67 -18.05 -22.55
C ALA A 114 3.78 -16.56 -22.94
N ARG A 115 3.23 -16.18 -24.10
CA ARG A 115 3.16 -14.79 -24.56
C ARG A 115 2.28 -13.92 -23.66
N ALA A 116 1.15 -14.46 -23.19
CA ALA A 116 0.31 -13.79 -22.21
C ALA A 116 1.09 -13.55 -20.92
N ALA A 117 1.74 -14.57 -20.36
CA ALA A 117 2.55 -14.45 -19.14
C ALA A 117 3.62 -13.34 -19.27
N ILE A 118 4.35 -13.28 -20.39
CA ILE A 118 5.33 -12.21 -20.65
C ILE A 118 4.66 -10.84 -20.72
N THR A 119 3.58 -10.72 -21.50
CA THR A 119 2.90 -9.44 -21.76
C THR A 119 2.27 -8.86 -20.49
N PHE A 120 1.58 -9.70 -19.72
CA PHE A 120 0.99 -9.30 -18.45
C PHE A 120 2.04 -9.02 -17.38
N SER A 121 3.21 -9.69 -17.42
CA SER A 121 4.35 -9.32 -16.58
C SER A 121 4.84 -7.90 -16.88
N PHE A 122 4.96 -7.54 -18.16
CA PHE A 122 5.33 -6.18 -18.58
C PHE A 122 4.34 -5.12 -18.09
N PHE A 123 3.04 -5.33 -18.32
CA PHE A 123 2.01 -4.38 -17.86
C PHE A 123 1.93 -4.30 -16.34
N SER A 124 2.22 -5.39 -15.63
CA SER A 124 2.30 -5.39 -14.17
C SER A 124 3.33 -4.39 -13.66
N ILE A 125 4.49 -4.25 -14.32
CA ILE A 125 5.51 -3.24 -13.95
C ILE A 125 4.89 -1.85 -13.89
N ILE A 126 4.20 -1.45 -14.96
CA ILE A 126 3.58 -0.12 -15.09
C ILE A 126 2.54 0.09 -13.99
N VAL A 127 1.72 -0.92 -13.72
CA VAL A 127 0.69 -0.84 -12.67
C VAL A 127 1.31 -0.70 -11.28
N TRP A 128 2.32 -1.50 -10.95
CA TRP A 128 2.98 -1.40 -9.63
C TRP A 128 3.75 -0.08 -9.46
N VAL A 129 4.37 0.45 -10.52
CA VAL A 129 4.96 1.81 -10.49
C VAL A 129 3.88 2.86 -10.23
N ALA A 130 2.74 2.77 -10.92
CA ALA A 130 1.64 3.71 -10.72
C ALA A 130 1.08 3.65 -9.28
N LEU A 131 0.94 2.44 -8.71
CA LEU A 131 0.55 2.24 -7.31
C LEU A 131 1.58 2.85 -6.36
N ALA A 132 2.88 2.62 -6.58
CA ALA A 132 3.95 3.23 -5.77
C ALA A 132 3.91 4.76 -5.83
N VAL A 133 3.71 5.36 -7.02
CA VAL A 133 3.58 6.82 -7.16
C VAL A 133 2.35 7.35 -6.41
N LYS A 134 1.21 6.66 -6.51
CA LYS A 134 -0.01 7.03 -5.77
C LYS A 134 0.19 6.91 -4.25
N ALA A 135 0.84 5.86 -3.78
CA ALA A 135 1.19 5.69 -2.36
C ALA A 135 2.15 6.81 -1.90
N LEU A 136 3.14 7.18 -2.71
CA LEU A 136 4.05 8.29 -2.41
C LEU A 136 3.31 9.64 -2.35
N GLN A 137 2.37 9.89 -3.26
CA GLN A 137 1.53 11.09 -3.22
C GLN A 137 0.71 11.15 -1.93
N ARG A 138 0.07 10.03 -1.54
CA ARG A 138 -0.66 9.93 -0.27
C ARG A 138 0.25 10.13 0.94
N TYR A 139 1.46 9.55 0.90
CA TYR A 139 2.45 9.70 1.96
C TYR A 139 2.84 11.18 2.12
N ARG A 140 3.14 11.88 1.01
CA ARG A 140 3.50 13.30 1.02
C ARG A 140 2.37 14.18 1.57
N LEU A 141 1.14 13.99 1.09
CA LEU A 141 -0.04 14.69 1.60
C LEU A 141 -0.26 14.44 3.11
N GLY A 142 -0.01 13.22 3.58
CA GLY A 142 -0.06 12.90 5.02
C GLY A 142 1.13 13.44 5.84
N THR A 143 2.25 13.80 5.19
CA THR A 143 3.38 14.48 5.83
C THR A 143 3.25 15.99 5.84
N ASP A 144 2.43 16.57 4.97
CA ASP A 144 2.00 17.98 5.01
C ASP A 144 1.03 18.22 6.18
N MET A 145 1.55 18.04 7.39
CA MET A 145 0.88 18.25 8.68
C MET A 145 0.54 19.73 8.96
N SER A 146 0.91 20.67 8.08
CA SER A 146 0.40 22.04 8.17
C SER A 146 -1.10 22.14 7.88
N LEU A 147 -1.70 21.13 7.22
CA LEU A 147 -3.14 21.12 6.91
C LEU A 147 -3.99 20.58 8.07
N PHE A 148 -3.45 19.67 8.89
CA PHE A 148 -4.11 19.21 10.12
C PHE A 148 -3.92 20.14 11.33
N ALA A 149 -3.03 21.13 11.23
CA ALA A 149 -2.93 22.22 12.21
C ALA A 149 -3.87 23.39 11.90
N THR A 150 -4.48 23.44 10.72
CA THR A 150 -5.30 24.59 10.29
C THR A 150 -6.80 24.30 10.28
N ASP A 151 -7.25 23.05 10.18
CA ASP A 151 -8.68 22.71 10.13
C ASP A 151 -9.37 22.45 11.48
N GLN A 152 -8.67 22.61 12.61
CA GLN A 152 -9.36 22.84 13.89
C GLN A 152 -9.67 24.32 14.15
N PHE A 153 -9.19 25.23 13.30
CA PHE A 153 -9.42 26.68 13.43
C PHE A 153 -9.62 27.39 12.08
N ALA A 154 -10.22 26.73 11.08
CA ALA A 154 -10.82 27.44 9.96
C ALA A 154 -12.15 28.08 10.39
N THR A 155 -12.09 28.98 11.37
CA THR A 155 -13.14 29.95 11.64
C THR A 155 -13.16 30.92 10.47
N ASP A 156 -14.17 30.75 9.61
CA ASP A 156 -14.62 31.77 8.66
C ASP A 156 -14.65 33.15 9.37
N PRO A 157 -13.96 34.20 8.87
CA PRO A 157 -13.99 35.52 9.47
C PRO A 157 -15.38 36.17 9.48
N ASN A 158 -16.37 35.59 8.80
CA ASN A 158 -17.72 36.14 8.65
C ASN A 158 -18.87 35.22 9.13
N ALA A 159 -18.60 34.12 9.84
CA ALA A 159 -19.67 33.33 10.43
C ALA A 159 -20.21 33.99 11.70
N ALA A 160 -21.35 34.68 11.56
CA ALA A 160 -22.13 35.19 12.68
C ALA A 160 -22.44 34.06 13.68
N TYR A 161 -22.09 34.28 14.95
CA TYR A 161 -22.49 33.43 16.07
C TYR A 161 -24.01 33.20 16.06
N PRO A 162 -24.51 31.97 16.20
CA PRO A 162 -25.90 31.77 16.59
C PRO A 162 -26.11 32.37 17.98
N GLY A 163 -26.92 33.43 18.04
CA GLY A 163 -27.29 34.09 19.27
C GLY A 163 -27.98 33.12 20.23
N TYR A 164 -27.52 33.12 21.48
CA TYR A 164 -28.15 32.41 22.58
C TYR A 164 -29.49 33.10 22.93
N PRO A 165 -30.62 32.39 23.04
CA PRO A 165 -31.83 32.98 23.60
C PRO A 165 -31.68 33.07 25.12
N THR A 166 -31.54 34.30 25.61
CA THR A 166 -31.71 34.63 27.03
C THR A 166 -33.16 34.41 27.45
N GLY A 167 -33.41 33.48 28.36
CA GLY A 167 -34.76 33.25 28.89
C GLY A 167 -34.84 32.30 30.08
N SER A 168 -34.49 32.82 31.27
CA SER A 168 -34.96 32.41 32.61
C SER A 168 -34.75 30.95 33.08
N GLY A 169 -33.82 30.80 34.02
CA GLY A 169 -34.09 30.08 35.27
C GLY A 169 -33.39 28.72 35.49
N ILE A 170 -32.55 28.71 36.54
CA ILE A 170 -32.15 27.58 37.39
C ILE A 170 -30.76 26.96 37.09
N GLU A 171 -29.99 26.89 38.18
CA GLU A 171 -28.58 26.52 38.36
C GLU A 171 -28.19 25.16 37.77
N THR A 172 -26.95 25.05 37.29
CA THR A 172 -25.95 24.16 37.88
C THR A 172 -24.56 24.45 37.33
N THR A 173 -23.61 24.23 38.21
CA THR A 173 -22.29 24.81 38.35
C THR A 173 -21.22 24.04 37.56
N GLU A 174 -20.05 24.66 37.39
CA GLU A 174 -18.75 24.07 37.03
C GLU A 174 -18.43 23.89 35.54
N THR A 175 -17.82 24.92 34.94
CA THR A 175 -16.72 24.68 34.00
C THR A 175 -15.63 25.72 34.23
N TYR A 176 -14.51 25.26 34.80
CA TYR A 176 -13.27 26.00 35.02
C TYR A 176 -12.85 26.77 33.76
N GLN A 177 -12.80 28.09 33.85
CA GLN A 177 -12.23 28.96 32.83
C GLN A 177 -10.91 29.52 33.38
N SER A 178 -9.78 29.02 32.87
CA SER A 178 -8.45 29.54 33.22
C SER A 178 -8.24 30.91 32.57
N PRO A 179 -7.89 31.97 33.33
CA PRO A 179 -7.64 33.29 32.76
C PRO A 179 -6.21 33.45 32.22
N PRO A 180 -5.98 34.40 31.30
CA PRO A 180 -4.67 34.64 30.70
C PRO A 180 -3.78 35.45 31.66
N PHE A 181 -2.47 35.15 31.62
CA PHE A 181 -1.44 35.76 32.45
C PHE A 181 -1.45 37.29 32.38
N THR A 182 -1.45 37.95 33.55
CA THR A 182 -1.04 39.34 33.71
C THR A 182 0.04 39.37 34.79
N GLU A 183 1.27 39.74 34.44
CA GLU A 183 2.31 40.11 35.40
C GLU A 183 1.98 41.49 35.98
N THR A 184 1.75 41.56 37.30
CA THR A 184 2.03 42.76 38.10
C THR A 184 2.32 42.38 39.57
N LEU A 185 3.58 42.60 39.96
CA LEU A 185 4.12 43.05 41.26
C LEU A 185 3.39 42.68 42.58
N ASP A 186 4.12 41.89 43.38
CA ASP A 186 4.28 41.88 44.85
C ASP A 186 3.06 41.92 45.79
N ALA A 187 2.85 40.80 46.49
CA ALA A 187 2.81 40.75 47.97
C ALA A 187 2.93 39.30 48.48
N ASN A 188 4.09 38.95 49.02
CA ASN A 188 4.32 37.76 49.85
C ASN A 188 3.45 37.86 51.12
N PRO A 189 2.81 36.77 51.58
CA PRO A 189 3.36 36.11 52.77
C PRO A 189 3.23 34.57 52.75
N LYS A 190 4.38 33.93 52.90
CA LYS A 190 4.66 32.72 53.70
C LYS A 190 3.72 31.51 53.54
N GLY A 191 4.30 30.46 52.94
CA GLY A 191 4.24 29.13 53.56
C GLY A 191 4.05 27.98 52.58
N TYR A 192 5.14 27.38 52.13
CA TYR A 192 5.24 25.92 52.06
C TYR A 192 6.72 25.53 51.98
N GLN A 193 7.17 24.72 52.94
CA GLN A 193 8.53 24.18 53.02
C GLN A 193 8.51 22.75 52.48
N VAL A 194 9.47 22.42 51.61
CA VAL A 194 9.63 21.09 51.00
C VAL A 194 10.36 20.15 51.97
N PRO A 195 10.05 18.84 52.01
CA PRO A 195 10.68 17.90 52.96
C PRO A 195 12.14 17.64 52.60
N ALA A 196 13.00 17.52 53.63
CA ALA A 196 14.34 16.99 53.48
C ALA A 196 14.37 15.54 53.98
N TYR A 197 14.76 14.64 53.07
CA TYR A 197 15.24 13.25 53.19
C TYR A 197 14.68 12.35 54.30
#